data_AF-A0A2W2FKA4-F1
#
_entry.id   AF-A0A2W2FKA4-F1
#
_cell.length_a   1.000
_cell.length_b   1.000
_cell.length_c   1.000
_cell.angle_alpha   90.00
_cell.angle_beta   90.00
_cell.angle_gamma   90.00
#
_symmetry.space_group_name_H-M   'P 1'
#
loop_
_entity.id
_entity.type
_entity.pdbx_description
1 polymer ?
#
loop_
_entity_poly.entity_id
_entity_poly.type
_entity_poly.pdbx_seq_one_letter_code
_entity_poly.pdbx_strand_id
1 'polypeptide(L)'
;MGDLATAARLGVPSTGHAHIAREESPRAVPANLRLEPGGTSVEELIAGVEDGVYVQRFWYTRVVDPAATTITGVSRDGCFRIRNGRLAGPVAGKRFTESVLGVLSRVDAVGDTPATQPLMNVWNGCATAPALRVRGFRFGPAGGAR
;
A
#
# COMPACT_ATOMS: atom_id res chain seq x y z
N MET A 1 10.63 -15.88 1.42
CA MET A 1 11.75 -14.93 1.57
C MET A 1 12.52 -15.29 2.83
N GLY A 2 13.84 -15.28 2.79
CA GLY A 2 14.68 -15.73 3.89
C GLY A 2 16.17 -15.44 3.67
N ASP A 3 16.85 -15.16 4.78
CA ASP A 3 18.31 -15.11 4.92
C ASP A 3 18.86 -16.51 5.28
N LEU A 4 20.18 -16.62 5.48
CA LEU A 4 20.83 -17.90 5.81
C LEU A 4 20.32 -18.51 7.12
N ALA A 5 20.08 -17.69 8.15
CA ALA A 5 19.62 -18.17 9.45
C ALA A 5 18.19 -18.74 9.36
N THR A 6 17.28 -18.03 8.69
CA THR A 6 15.90 -18.46 8.49
C THR A 6 15.83 -19.67 7.55
N ALA A 7 16.63 -19.67 6.49
CA ALA A 7 16.76 -20.79 5.55
C ALA A 7 17.19 -22.08 6.25
N ALA A 8 18.24 -22.02 7.07
CA ALA A 8 18.71 -23.15 7.86
C ALA A 8 17.62 -23.68 8.81
N ARG A 9 16.90 -22.78 9.51
CA ARG A 9 15.85 -23.16 10.45
C ARG A 9 14.64 -23.81 9.77
N LEU A 10 14.32 -23.41 8.55
CA LEU A 10 13.17 -23.93 7.78
C LEU A 10 13.54 -25.09 6.85
N GLY A 11 14.81 -25.45 6.72
CA GLY A 11 15.27 -26.51 5.81
C GLY A 11 15.09 -26.17 4.32
N VAL A 12 15.13 -24.88 3.97
CA VAL A 12 14.97 -24.39 2.59
C VAL A 12 16.19 -23.60 2.15
N PRO A 13 16.44 -23.44 0.83
CA PRO A 13 17.51 -22.58 0.35
C PRO A 13 17.30 -21.11 0.71
N SER A 14 18.40 -20.39 0.95
CA SER A 14 18.36 -18.93 1.09
C SER A 14 17.87 -18.28 -0.19
N THR A 15 17.08 -17.21 -0.03
CA THR A 15 16.55 -16.44 -1.16
C THR A 15 17.37 -15.17 -1.43
N GLY A 16 18.50 -14.97 -0.74
CA GLY A 16 19.36 -13.79 -0.91
C GLY A 16 18.80 -12.49 -0.31
N HIS A 17 17.79 -12.56 0.55
CA HIS A 17 17.12 -11.39 1.13
C HIS A 17 17.71 -10.93 2.47
N ALA A 18 18.96 -11.29 2.75
CA ALA A 18 19.64 -10.85 3.96
C ALA A 18 19.89 -9.35 3.89
N HIS A 19 19.41 -8.61 4.88
CA HIS A 19 19.59 -7.17 5.00
C HIS A 19 20.19 -6.83 6.36
N ILE A 20 21.13 -5.89 6.35
CA ILE A 20 21.79 -5.35 7.54
C ILE A 20 21.75 -3.83 7.42
N ALA A 21 20.96 -3.19 8.27
CA ALA A 21 21.02 -1.74 8.46
C ALA A 21 22.00 -1.40 9.59
N ARG A 22 22.39 -0.12 9.66
CA ARG A 22 23.25 0.38 10.73
C ARG A 22 22.61 0.07 12.08
N GLU A 23 23.37 -0.59 12.96
CA GLU A 23 22.95 -0.96 14.33
C GLU A 23 21.79 -1.96 14.43
N GLU A 24 21.47 -2.69 13.36
CA GLU A 24 20.43 -3.72 13.36
C GLU A 24 21.00 -5.13 13.18
N SER A 25 20.41 -6.12 13.86
CA SER A 25 20.73 -7.53 13.59
C SER A 25 20.31 -7.91 12.16
N PRO A 26 21.08 -8.76 11.46
CA PRO A 26 20.71 -9.26 10.14
C PRO A 26 19.32 -9.88 10.17
N ARG A 27 18.47 -9.50 9.21
CA ARG A 27 17.15 -10.10 9.01
C ARG A 27 16.78 -10.15 7.54
N ALA A 28 15.83 -11.01 7.22
CA ALA A 28 15.23 -11.06 5.90
C ALA A 28 14.38 -9.79 5.64
N VAL A 29 14.67 -9.03 4.58
CA VAL A 29 13.87 -7.85 4.15
C VAL A 29 13.64 -7.89 2.63
N PRO A 30 12.43 -7.57 2.12
CA PRO A 30 12.21 -7.40 0.68
C PRO A 30 12.88 -6.09 0.23
N ALA A 31 13.92 -6.19 -0.60
CA ALA A 31 14.63 -5.01 -1.10
C ALA A 31 13.79 -4.20 -2.09
N ASN A 32 13.15 -4.88 -3.04
CA ASN A 32 12.29 -4.28 -4.06
C ASN A 32 11.00 -5.10 -4.15
N LEU A 33 9.91 -4.57 -3.59
CA LEU A 33 8.60 -5.21 -3.71
C LEU A 33 7.92 -4.71 -4.98
N ARG A 34 7.48 -5.64 -5.84
CA ARG A 34 6.74 -5.30 -7.06
C ARG A 34 5.39 -6.01 -7.08
N LEU A 35 4.33 -5.25 -7.29
CA LEU A 35 3.03 -5.77 -7.67
C LEU A 35 2.89 -5.69 -9.19
N GLU A 36 2.56 -6.81 -9.82
CA GLU A 36 2.38 -6.87 -11.28
C GLU A 36 1.20 -5.97 -11.72
N PRO A 37 1.35 -5.25 -12.85
CA PRO A 37 0.25 -4.50 -13.43
C PRO A 37 -0.86 -5.43 -13.95
N GLY A 38 -2.08 -4.90 -13.98
CA GLY A 38 -3.22 -5.49 -14.66
C GLY A 38 -3.34 -4.96 -16.09
N GLY A 39 -4.59 -4.83 -16.56
CA GLY A 39 -4.90 -4.35 -17.90
C GLY A 39 -5.94 -3.22 -17.92
N THR A 40 -6.20 -2.57 -16.78
CA THR A 40 -7.20 -1.51 -16.69
C THR A 40 -6.51 -0.16 -16.51
N SER A 41 -6.83 0.82 -17.34
CA SER A 41 -6.32 2.19 -17.17
C SER A 41 -6.84 2.83 -15.88
N VAL A 42 -6.17 3.88 -15.39
CA VAL A 42 -6.63 4.62 -14.20
C VAL A 42 -8.01 5.25 -14.44
N GLU A 43 -8.25 5.73 -15.65
CA GLU A 43 -9.53 6.31 -16.09
C GLU A 43 -10.66 5.28 -16.01
N GLU A 44 -10.42 4.04 -16.45
CA GLU A 44 -11.40 2.95 -16.35
C GLU A 44 -11.61 2.47 -14.90
N LEU A 45 -10.55 2.45 -14.09
CA LEU A 45 -10.67 2.17 -12.66
C LEU A 45 -11.61 3.19 -11.99
N ILE A 46 -11.41 4.49 -12.27
CA ILE A 46 -12.24 5.60 -11.78
C ILE A 46 -13.66 5.49 -12.33
N ALA A 47 -13.83 5.22 -13.63
CA ALA A 47 -15.12 5.11 -14.29
C ALA A 47 -16.02 4.03 -13.67
N GLY A 48 -15.44 2.94 -13.18
CA GLY A 48 -16.18 1.88 -12.49
C GLY A 48 -16.50 2.14 -11.02
N VAL A 49 -16.31 3.36 -10.51
CA VAL A 49 -16.67 3.75 -9.15
C VAL A 49 -17.85 4.72 -9.17
N GLU A 50 -19.01 4.28 -8.68
CA GLU A 50 -20.20 5.13 -8.52
C GLU A 50 -19.99 6.19 -7.43
N ASP A 51 -19.49 5.77 -6.27
CA ASP A 51 -19.20 6.66 -5.17
C ASP A 51 -17.95 6.21 -4.38
N GLY A 52 -16.94 7.05 -4.30
CA GLY A 52 -15.66 6.66 -3.70
C GLY A 52 -14.69 7.80 -3.50
N VAL A 53 -13.43 7.45 -3.23
CA VAL A 53 -12.32 8.41 -3.08
C VAL A 53 -11.13 7.87 -3.86
N TYR A 54 -10.59 8.68 -4.75
CA TYR A 54 -9.30 8.44 -5.38
C TYR A 54 -8.21 8.94 -4.44
N VAL A 55 -7.30 8.05 -4.02
CA VAL A 55 -6.19 8.35 -3.11
C VAL A 55 -4.88 8.15 -3.85
N GLN A 56 -4.08 9.21 -3.98
CA GLN A 56 -2.77 9.12 -4.62
C GLN A 56 -1.65 8.80 -3.64
N ARG A 57 -1.82 9.18 -2.36
CA ARG A 57 -0.75 9.04 -1.36
C ARG A 57 -1.27 8.75 0.04
N PHE A 58 -0.68 7.71 0.64
CA PHE A 58 -0.71 7.48 2.08
C PHE A 58 0.56 8.03 2.72
N TRP A 59 0.42 8.60 3.91
CA TRP A 59 1.48 9.32 4.61
C TRP A 59 1.44 8.99 6.10
N TYR A 60 2.62 9.06 6.75
CA TYR A 60 2.83 8.67 8.15
C TYR A 60 2.20 7.31 8.49
N THR A 61 2.48 6.29 7.68
CA THR A 61 2.01 4.93 7.93
C THR A 61 2.84 4.26 9.02
N ARG A 62 2.17 3.54 9.92
CA ARG A 62 2.81 2.73 10.97
C ARG A 62 2.13 1.38 11.06
N VAL A 63 2.92 0.35 11.38
CA VAL A 63 2.40 -0.97 11.72
C VAL A 63 1.81 -0.92 13.13
N VAL A 64 0.54 -1.32 13.25
CA VAL A 64 -0.19 -1.43 14.52
C VAL A 64 -0.14 -2.87 15.02
N ASP A 65 -0.40 -3.82 14.12
CA ASP A 65 -0.37 -5.25 14.40
C ASP A 65 0.33 -5.97 13.24
N PRO A 66 1.57 -6.45 13.44
CA PRO A 66 2.31 -7.18 12.41
C PRO A 66 1.65 -8.49 11.99
N ALA A 67 1.00 -9.21 12.91
CA ALA A 67 0.40 -10.51 12.64
C ALA A 67 -0.87 -10.38 11.78
N ALA A 68 -1.71 -9.39 12.09
CA ALA A 68 -2.89 -9.05 11.30
C ALA A 68 -2.58 -8.19 10.05
N THR A 69 -1.32 -7.78 9.88
CA THR A 69 -0.86 -6.80 8.86
C THR A 69 -1.60 -5.47 8.92
N THR A 70 -2.00 -5.05 10.13
CA THR A 70 -2.75 -3.82 10.32
C THR A 70 -1.82 -2.62 10.34
N ILE A 71 -2.12 -1.64 9.50
CA ILE A 71 -1.43 -0.36 9.45
C ILE A 71 -2.39 0.79 9.74
N THR A 72 -1.86 1.87 10.31
CA THR A 72 -2.56 3.13 10.50
C THR A 72 -1.82 4.25 9.79
N GLY A 73 -2.51 5.28 9.34
CA GLY A 73 -1.90 6.41 8.66
C GLY A 73 -2.90 7.49 8.29
N VAL A 74 -2.46 8.43 7.46
CA VAL A 74 -3.32 9.48 6.87
C VAL A 74 -3.22 9.46 5.35
N SER A 75 -4.32 9.72 4.66
CA SER A 75 -4.25 10.11 3.26
C SER A 75 -3.86 11.59 3.16
N ARG A 76 -2.96 11.95 2.24
CA ARG A 76 -2.41 13.31 2.10
C ARG A 76 -2.21 13.67 0.62
N ASP A 77 -2.13 14.96 0.30
CA ASP A 77 -1.64 15.51 -0.97
C ASP A 77 -2.19 14.80 -2.23
N GLY A 78 -3.52 14.77 -2.39
CA GLY A 78 -4.16 14.20 -3.59
C GLY A 78 -5.25 13.19 -3.29
N CYS A 79 -6.28 13.61 -2.54
CA CYS A 79 -7.51 12.85 -2.38
C CYS A 79 -8.65 13.55 -3.14
N PHE A 80 -9.36 12.81 -3.97
CA PHE A 80 -10.47 13.35 -4.76
C PHE A 80 -11.71 12.49 -4.59
N ARG A 81 -12.89 13.11 -4.49
CA ARG A 81 -14.15 12.37 -4.52
C ARG A 81 -14.35 11.82 -5.92
N ILE A 82 -14.78 10.56 -6.02
CA ILE A 82 -15.32 9.99 -7.24
C ILE A 82 -16.85 9.98 -7.12
N ARG A 83 -17.55 10.49 -8.13
CA ARG A 83 -19.02 10.44 -8.28
C ARG A 83 -19.36 10.04 -9.71
N ASN A 84 -20.20 9.03 -9.87
CA ASN A 84 -20.68 8.53 -11.17
C ASN A 84 -19.53 8.31 -12.17
N GLY A 85 -18.46 7.67 -11.73
CA GLY A 85 -17.30 7.38 -12.57
C GLY A 85 -16.41 8.58 -12.89
N ARG A 86 -16.54 9.72 -12.20
CA ARG A 86 -15.79 10.95 -12.49
C ARG A 86 -15.22 11.57 -11.22
N LEU A 87 -14.05 12.21 -11.34
CA LEU A 87 -13.48 13.02 -10.26
C LEU A 87 -14.35 14.29 -10.09
N ALA A 88 -14.92 14.45 -8.89
CA ALA A 88 -15.85 15.53 -8.58
C ALA A 88 -15.19 16.72 -7.87
N GLY A 89 -14.06 16.50 -7.19
CA GLY A 89 -13.33 17.57 -6.49
C GLY A 89 -12.43 17.05 -5.37
N PRO A 90 -11.54 17.90 -4.84
CA PRO A 90 -10.64 17.51 -3.75
C PRO A 90 -11.41 17.25 -2.46
N VAL A 91 -10.93 16.31 -1.66
CA VAL A 91 -11.43 16.04 -0.31
C VAL A 91 -10.29 16.10 0.70
N ALA A 92 -10.60 16.52 1.93
CA ALA A 92 -9.63 16.53 3.01
C ALA A 92 -9.10 15.12 3.29
N GLY A 93 -7.81 15.03 3.57
CA GLY A 93 -7.16 13.80 4.01
C GLY A 93 -7.83 13.24 5.27
N LYS A 94 -7.92 11.92 5.36
CA LYS A 94 -8.52 11.23 6.51
C LYS A 94 -7.55 10.23 7.09
N ARG A 95 -7.65 10.00 8.40
CA ARG A 95 -7.00 8.85 9.03
C ARG A 95 -7.63 7.56 8.54
N PHE A 96 -6.84 6.49 8.53
CA PHE A 96 -7.33 5.14 8.28
C PHE A 96 -6.61 4.16 9.20
N THR A 97 -7.22 3.01 9.43
CA THR A 97 -6.58 1.86 10.08
C THR A 97 -7.17 0.61 9.43
N GLU A 98 -6.35 -0.10 8.66
CA GLU A 98 -6.78 -1.19 7.80
C GLU A 98 -5.71 -2.29 7.80
N SER A 99 -6.16 -3.53 7.58
CA SER A 99 -5.28 -4.66 7.28
C SER A 99 -4.85 -4.58 5.82
N VAL A 100 -3.54 -4.63 5.56
CA VAL A 100 -3.00 -4.64 4.19
C VAL A 100 -3.52 -5.86 3.43
N LEU A 101 -3.48 -7.05 4.04
CA LEU A 101 -4.03 -8.26 3.43
C LEU A 101 -5.55 -8.17 3.23
N GLY A 102 -6.27 -7.57 4.18
CA GLY A 102 -7.70 -7.32 4.06
C GLY A 102 -8.03 -6.37 2.90
N VAL A 103 -7.24 -5.33 2.68
CA VAL A 103 -7.37 -4.41 1.54
C VAL A 103 -7.11 -5.16 0.23
N LEU A 104 -6.03 -5.94 0.16
CA LEU A 104 -5.66 -6.69 -1.03
C LEU A 104 -6.72 -7.74 -1.42
N SER A 105 -7.38 -8.38 -0.45
CA SER A 105 -8.44 -9.36 -0.74
C SER A 105 -9.73 -8.75 -1.30
N ARG A 106 -9.87 -7.41 -1.24
CA ARG A 106 -11.03 -6.66 -1.78
C ARG A 106 -10.68 -5.87 -3.04
N VAL A 107 -9.51 -6.11 -3.63
CA VAL A 107 -9.13 -5.57 -4.93
C VAL A 107 -9.97 -6.24 -6.01
N ASP A 108 -10.70 -5.45 -6.80
CA ASP A 108 -11.53 -5.96 -7.90
C ASP A 108 -11.08 -5.48 -9.29
N ALA A 109 -10.06 -4.61 -9.36
CA ALA A 109 -9.37 -4.24 -10.60
C ALA A 109 -7.97 -3.66 -10.32
N VAL A 110 -7.06 -3.88 -11.27
CA VAL A 110 -5.63 -3.54 -11.16
C VAL A 110 -5.19 -2.71 -12.36
N GLY A 111 -4.49 -1.61 -12.08
CA GLY A 111 -3.97 -0.66 -13.04
C GLY A 111 -2.96 -1.26 -14.01
N ASP A 112 -2.93 -0.80 -15.25
CA ASP A 112 -1.95 -1.17 -16.27
C ASP A 112 -0.56 -0.53 -16.06
N THR A 113 -0.53 0.61 -15.36
CA THR A 113 0.68 1.43 -15.21
C THR A 113 1.16 1.41 -13.76
N PRO A 114 2.34 0.85 -13.47
CA PRO A 114 2.91 0.86 -12.13
C PRO A 114 3.57 2.21 -11.79
N ALA A 115 3.37 2.67 -10.56
CA ALA A 115 4.14 3.75 -9.95
C ALA A 115 5.25 3.16 -9.08
N THR A 116 6.41 3.81 -9.05
CA THR A 116 7.57 3.35 -8.27
C THR A 116 7.92 4.36 -7.19
N GLN A 117 8.15 3.89 -5.96
CA GLN A 117 8.87 4.58 -4.90
C GLN A 117 10.30 4.01 -4.85
N PRO A 118 11.26 4.61 -5.58
CA PRO A 118 12.57 3.99 -5.83
C PRO A 118 13.58 4.22 -4.70
N LEU A 119 13.27 5.10 -3.75
CA LEU A 119 14.18 5.43 -2.66
C LEU A 119 13.75 4.70 -1.40
N MET A 120 14.53 3.70 -1.02
CA MET A 120 14.50 3.19 0.34
C MET A 120 14.92 4.33 1.27
N ASN A 121 14.12 4.60 2.29
CA ASN A 121 14.51 5.47 3.39
C ASN A 121 14.41 4.68 4.70
N VAL A 122 14.83 5.29 5.81
CA VAL A 122 14.81 4.65 7.14
C VAL A 122 13.42 4.14 7.57
N TRP A 123 12.35 4.54 6.90
CA TRP A 123 10.97 4.18 7.23
C TRP A 123 10.29 3.29 6.16
N ASN A 124 10.77 3.31 4.91
CA ASN A 124 10.12 2.67 3.76
C ASN A 124 11.11 1.88 2.92
N GLY A 125 10.73 0.66 2.50
CA GLY A 125 11.43 -0.08 1.43
C GLY A 125 11.14 0.49 0.04
N CYS A 126 11.76 -0.08 -1.00
CA CYS A 126 11.40 0.21 -2.39
C CYS A 126 10.15 -0.58 -2.79
N ALA A 127 9.15 0.11 -3.34
CA ALA A 127 7.93 -0.52 -3.80
C ALA A 127 7.51 0.00 -5.18
N THR A 128 7.10 -0.91 -6.05
CA THR A 128 6.50 -0.61 -7.35
C THR A 128 5.12 -1.26 -7.40
N ALA A 129 4.07 -0.47 -7.60
CA ALA A 129 2.71 -1.00 -7.65
C ALA A 129 1.82 -0.17 -8.60
N PRO A 130 0.90 -0.81 -9.33
CA PRO A 130 -0.15 -0.13 -10.07
C PRO A 130 -1.21 0.48 -9.14
N ALA A 131 -2.07 1.32 -9.71
CA ALA A 131 -3.29 1.74 -9.04
C ALA A 131 -4.20 0.53 -8.78
N LEU A 132 -4.90 0.52 -7.64
CA LEU A 132 -5.82 -0.56 -7.27
C LEU A 132 -7.21 0.01 -7.01
N ARG A 133 -8.24 -0.64 -7.54
CA ARG A 133 -9.62 -0.40 -7.09
C ARG A 133 -9.95 -1.37 -5.97
N VAL A 134 -10.25 -0.81 -4.81
CA VAL A 134 -10.50 -1.56 -3.57
C VAL A 134 -11.93 -1.28 -3.11
N ARG A 135 -12.70 -2.35 -2.87
CA ARG A 135 -14.03 -2.22 -2.28
C ARG A 135 -13.94 -2.02 -0.77
N GLY A 136 -14.78 -1.13 -0.24
CA GLY A 136 -14.99 -1.00 1.20
C GLY A 136 -13.74 -0.58 2.00
N PHE A 137 -12.86 0.24 1.43
CA PHE A 137 -11.77 0.87 2.19
C PHE A 137 -12.36 1.81 3.25
N ARG A 138 -12.00 1.62 4.53
CA ARG A 138 -12.57 2.41 5.62
C ARG A 138 -11.62 3.52 6.04
N PHE A 139 -12.07 4.76 5.91
CA PHE A 139 -11.46 5.87 6.62
C PHE A 139 -12.01 5.92 8.05
N GLY A 140 -11.13 6.23 8.99
CA GLY A 140 -11.52 6.57 10.35
C GLY A 140 -12.43 7.81 10.37
N PRO A 141 -13.07 8.09 11.51
CA PRO A 141 -13.91 9.27 11.66
C PRO A 141 -13.14 10.51 11.21
N ALA A 142 -13.83 11.41 10.50
CA ALA A 142 -13.26 12.69 10.12
C ALA A 142 -12.84 13.41 11.42
N GLY A 143 -11.53 13.60 11.62
CA GLY A 143 -11.08 14.58 12.61
C GLY A 143 -11.75 15.90 12.25
N GLY A 144 -12.52 16.44 13.20
CA GLY A 144 -13.45 17.54 12.96
C GLY A 144 -12.80 18.68 12.18
N ALA A 145 -13.49 19.12 11.13
CA ALA A 145 -13.21 20.42 10.56
C ALA A 145 -13.48 21.47 11.65
N ARG A 146 -12.45 22.25 11.97
CA ARG A 146 -12.61 23.66 12.34
C ARG A 146 -12.07 24.47 11.18
#